data_AF-A0A965K2H0-F1
#
_entry.id   AF-A0A965K2H0-F1
#
_cell.length_a   1.000
_cell.length_b   1.000
_cell.length_c   1.000
_cell.angle_alpha   90.00
_cell.angle_beta   90.00
_cell.angle_gamma   90.00
#
_symmetry.space_group_name_H-M   'P 1'
#
loop_
_entity.id
_entity.type
_entity.pdbx_description
1 polymer ?
#
loop_
_entity_poly.entity_id
_entity_poly.type
_entity_poly.pdbx_seq_one_letter_code
_entity_poly.pdbx_strand_id
1 'polypeptide(L)'
;MLRTAYQEAANGLNEGGIPIGAALFHRDGTLLGAGHNRRIQEDDASVHAETDAFRKAGRRRDYPDCVMVTTLSPCWYCSGLVYQFNIGAVVIGEAENFYGGHDWLIEKGVEVIVLDDPECTEILKTFIHEHPEIWHEDIGL
;
A
#
# COMPACT_ATOMS: atom_id res chain seq x y z
N MET A 1 12.99 -4.37 0.45
CA MET A 1 11.61 -4.43 -0.10
C MET A 1 10.95 -3.05 -0.08
N LEU A 2 10.90 -2.34 1.07
CA LEU A 2 10.23 -1.02 1.17
C LEU A 2 10.67 0.01 0.10
N ARG A 3 11.96 0.05 -0.24
CA ARG A 3 12.47 0.97 -1.29
C ARG A 3 11.72 0.84 -2.63
N THR A 4 11.27 -0.35 -3.00
CA THR A 4 10.47 -0.57 -4.22
C THR A 4 9.09 0.07 -4.10
N ALA A 5 8.41 -0.10 -2.96
CA ALA A 5 7.13 0.57 -2.70
C ALA A 5 7.29 2.09 -2.66
N TYR A 6 8.36 2.62 -2.05
CA TYR A 6 8.65 4.05 -2.05
C TYR A 6 8.89 4.61 -3.46
N GLN A 7 9.61 3.88 -4.33
CA GLN A 7 9.79 4.28 -5.73
C GLN A 7 8.45 4.37 -6.47
N GLU A 8 7.53 3.44 -6.21
CA GLU A 8 6.17 3.51 -6.76
C GLU A 8 5.39 4.72 -6.22
N ALA A 9 5.48 5.04 -4.92
CA ALA A 9 4.88 6.25 -4.36
C ALA A 9 5.39 7.53 -5.06
N ALA A 10 6.71 7.63 -5.25
CA ALA A 10 7.32 8.75 -5.98
C ALA A 10 6.88 8.81 -7.45
N ASN A 11 6.72 7.64 -8.11
CA ASN A 11 6.18 7.58 -9.47
C ASN A 11 4.74 8.08 -9.51
N GLY A 12 3.89 7.64 -8.58
CA GLY A 12 2.50 8.12 -8.47
C GLY A 12 2.41 9.63 -8.31
N LEU A 13 3.26 10.21 -7.46
CA LEU A 13 3.35 11.67 -7.31
C LEU A 13 3.77 12.38 -8.60
N ASN A 14 4.79 11.86 -9.29
CA ASN A 14 5.27 12.42 -10.56
C ASN A 14 4.22 12.33 -11.67
N GLU A 15 3.32 11.35 -11.59
CA GLU A 15 2.15 11.22 -12.46
C GLU A 15 0.97 12.11 -12.04
N GLY A 16 1.10 12.89 -10.96
CA GLY A 16 0.08 13.80 -10.44
C GLY A 16 -0.96 13.14 -9.52
N GLY A 17 -0.72 11.89 -9.10
CA GLY A 17 -1.57 11.15 -8.17
C GLY A 17 -1.07 11.15 -6.74
N ILE A 18 -1.71 10.31 -5.92
CA ILE A 18 -1.46 10.21 -4.48
C ILE A 18 -0.18 9.40 -4.24
N PRO A 19 0.79 9.86 -3.42
CA PRO A 19 2.09 9.23 -3.23
C PRO A 19 2.03 8.02 -2.28
N ILE A 20 1.24 7.02 -2.63
CA ILE A 20 1.18 5.74 -1.93
C ILE A 20 1.62 4.66 -2.90
N GLY A 21 2.59 3.86 -2.49
CA GLY A 21 3.16 2.78 -3.29
C GLY A 21 3.13 1.47 -2.53
N ALA A 22 3.06 0.38 -3.28
CA ALA A 22 3.09 -0.96 -2.73
C ALA A 22 3.80 -1.93 -3.67
N ALA A 23 4.23 -3.05 -3.11
CA ALA A 23 4.85 -4.14 -3.84
C ALA A 23 4.54 -5.47 -3.14
N LEU A 24 4.18 -6.47 -3.94
CA LEU A 24 4.01 -7.84 -3.49
C LEU A 24 5.30 -8.61 -3.75
N PHE A 25 5.86 -9.21 -2.70
CA PHE A 25 7.02 -10.07 -2.77
C PHE A 25 6.66 -11.50 -2.39
N HIS A 26 7.40 -12.48 -2.89
CA HIS A 26 7.47 -13.80 -2.28
C HIS A 26 8.43 -13.74 -1.07
N ARG A 27 8.27 -14.64 -0.08
CA ARG A 27 9.09 -14.68 1.15
C ARG A 27 10.60 -14.88 0.88
N ASP A 28 10.98 -15.40 -0.28
CA ASP A 28 12.39 -15.50 -0.71
C ASP A 28 12.99 -14.17 -1.23
N GLY A 29 12.19 -13.11 -1.30
CA GLY A 29 12.61 -11.80 -1.79
C GLY A 29 12.32 -11.54 -3.27
N THR A 30 11.72 -12.49 -4.00
CA THR A 30 11.33 -12.29 -5.39
C THR A 30 10.21 -11.25 -5.49
N LEU A 31 10.42 -10.19 -6.28
CA LEU A 31 9.37 -9.21 -6.59
C LEU A 31 8.34 -9.84 -7.53
N LEU A 32 7.07 -9.82 -7.13
CA LEU A 32 5.97 -10.40 -7.90
C LEU A 32 5.20 -9.32 -8.66
N GLY A 33 4.97 -8.17 -8.03
CA GLY A 33 4.30 -7.02 -8.63
C GLY A 33 4.54 -5.77 -7.80
N ALA A 34 4.56 -4.60 -8.44
CA ALA A 34 4.73 -3.30 -7.79
C ALA A 34 3.79 -2.29 -8.44
N GLY A 35 3.22 -1.41 -7.64
CA GLY A 35 2.22 -0.45 -8.08
C GLY A 35 2.05 0.69 -7.11
N HIS A 36 1.26 1.68 -7.52
CA HIS A 36 0.94 2.85 -6.71
C HIS A 36 -0.53 3.20 -6.87
N ASN A 37 -1.01 4.12 -6.03
CA ASN A 37 -2.36 4.62 -6.15
C ASN A 37 -2.58 5.22 -7.55
N ARG A 38 -3.60 4.72 -8.26
CA ARG A 38 -3.97 5.11 -9.63
C ARG A 38 -5.33 5.80 -9.68
N ARG A 39 -5.89 6.23 -8.54
CA ARG A 39 -7.20 6.89 -8.48
C ARG A 39 -7.32 8.02 -9.50
N ILE A 40 -6.34 8.91 -9.50
CA ILE A 40 -6.34 10.09 -10.35
C ILE A 40 -5.99 9.74 -11.80
N GLN A 41 -5.03 8.82 -11.98
CA GLN A 41 -4.50 8.45 -13.28
C GLN A 41 -5.49 7.64 -14.11
N GLU A 42 -6.36 6.87 -13.46
CA GLU A 42 -7.33 5.98 -14.10
C GLU A 42 -8.79 6.39 -13.88
N ASP A 43 -9.05 7.48 -13.13
CA ASP A 43 -10.41 7.89 -12.72
C ASP A 43 -11.17 6.74 -12.06
N ASP A 44 -10.48 5.99 -11.18
CA ASP A 44 -10.99 4.76 -10.55
C ASP A 44 -10.75 4.77 -9.04
N ALA A 45 -11.84 4.92 -8.28
CA ALA A 45 -11.83 4.96 -6.83
C ALA A 45 -11.34 3.67 -6.14
N SER A 46 -11.14 2.57 -6.87
CA SER A 46 -10.73 1.27 -6.32
C SER A 46 -9.24 0.95 -6.47
N VAL A 47 -8.48 1.75 -7.22
CA VAL A 47 -7.07 1.44 -7.52
C VAL A 47 -6.13 2.09 -6.52
N HIS A 48 -6.14 1.56 -5.30
CA HIS A 48 -5.13 1.84 -4.28
C HIS A 48 -3.81 1.15 -4.62
N ALA A 49 -2.73 1.56 -3.98
CA ALA A 49 -1.40 1.02 -4.27
C ALA A 49 -1.32 -0.51 -4.08
N GLU A 50 -1.91 -1.03 -3.00
CA GLU A 50 -1.90 -2.46 -2.69
C GLU A 50 -2.71 -3.26 -3.71
N THR A 51 -3.80 -2.69 -4.24
CA THR A 51 -4.62 -3.36 -5.26
C THR A 51 -3.92 -3.34 -6.62
N ASP A 52 -3.26 -2.24 -6.99
CA ASP A 52 -2.45 -2.16 -8.21
C ASP A 52 -1.28 -3.15 -8.18
N ALA A 53 -0.51 -3.17 -7.09
CA ALA A 53 0.60 -4.12 -6.90
C ALA A 53 0.12 -5.59 -6.97
N PHE A 54 -1.02 -5.89 -6.33
CA PHE A 54 -1.64 -7.21 -6.38
C PHE A 54 -2.09 -7.61 -7.79
N ARG A 55 -2.74 -6.70 -8.53
CA ARG A 55 -3.17 -6.94 -9.92
C ARG A 55 -1.99 -7.21 -10.84
N LYS A 56 -0.92 -6.43 -10.71
CA LYS A 56 0.32 -6.58 -11.49
C LYS A 56 1.09 -7.86 -11.17
N ALA A 57 0.92 -8.42 -9.96
CA ALA A 57 1.48 -9.74 -9.61
C ALA A 57 0.78 -10.91 -10.32
N GLY A 58 -0.36 -10.66 -10.98
CA GLY A 58 -1.10 -11.63 -11.76
C GLY A 58 -1.78 -12.73 -10.93
N ARG A 59 -2.31 -13.74 -11.62
CA ARG A 59 -3.01 -14.86 -10.98
C ARG A 59 -2.02 -15.79 -10.29
N ARG A 60 -2.28 -16.10 -9.02
CA ARG A 60 -1.41 -16.96 -8.22
C ARG A 60 -2.19 -17.89 -7.29
N ARG A 61 -1.47 -18.79 -6.62
CA ARG A 61 -2.01 -19.74 -5.62
C ARG A 61 -1.19 -19.80 -4.31
N ASP A 62 -0.03 -19.15 -4.30
CA ASP A 62 1.00 -19.13 -3.26
C ASP A 62 0.99 -17.80 -2.45
N TYR A 63 -0.17 -17.13 -2.37
CA TYR A 63 -0.33 -15.92 -1.56
C TYR A 63 0.07 -16.07 -0.08
N PRO A 64 -0.10 -17.24 0.59
CA PRO A 64 0.39 -17.44 1.96
C PRO A 64 1.90 -17.25 2.13
N ASP A 65 2.68 -17.48 1.08
CA ASP A 65 4.12 -17.28 1.05
C ASP A 65 4.49 -15.89 0.50
N CYS A 66 3.52 -14.99 0.35
CA CYS A 66 3.75 -13.62 -0.08
C CYS A 66 3.80 -12.63 1.09
N VAL A 67 4.48 -11.50 0.85
CA VAL A 67 4.61 -10.35 1.73
C VAL A 67 4.13 -9.12 0.96
N MET A 68 3.05 -8.49 1.42
CA MET A 68 2.63 -7.18 0.92
C MET A 68 3.49 -6.11 1.58
N VAL A 69 4.10 -5.22 0.80
CA VAL A 69 4.90 -4.11 1.31
C VAL A 69 4.26 -2.82 0.82
N THR A 70 3.81 -1.95 1.72
CA THR A 70 3.11 -0.70 1.39
C THR A 70 3.76 0.47 2.12
N THR A 71 3.78 1.65 1.50
CA THR A 71 4.35 2.86 2.11
C THR A 71 3.51 3.40 3.25
N LEU A 72 2.19 3.15 3.23
CA LEU A 72 1.22 3.63 4.21
C LEU A 72 0.46 2.46 4.83
N SER A 73 0.07 2.59 6.10
CA SER A 73 -0.85 1.66 6.75
C SER A 73 -2.09 1.39 5.87
N PRO A 74 -2.42 0.11 5.57
CA PRO A 74 -3.51 -0.22 4.66
C PRO A 74 -4.88 0.18 5.23
N CYS A 75 -5.74 0.75 4.40
CA CYS A 75 -7.14 1.00 4.77
C CYS A 75 -7.93 -0.31 4.95
N TRP A 76 -9.20 -0.22 5.32
CA TRP A 76 -10.06 -1.42 5.48
C TRP A 76 -10.21 -2.24 4.21
N TYR A 77 -10.26 -1.58 3.05
CA TYR A 77 -10.35 -2.25 1.76
C TYR A 77 -9.08 -3.06 1.45
N CYS A 78 -7.90 -2.43 1.55
CA CYS A 78 -6.62 -3.11 1.31
C CYS A 78 -6.30 -4.17 2.38
N SER A 79 -6.69 -3.93 3.64
CA SER A 79 -6.62 -4.94 4.70
C SER A 79 -7.52 -6.14 4.38
N GLY A 80 -8.73 -5.90 3.86
CA GLY A 80 -9.62 -6.93 3.36
C GLY A 80 -8.99 -7.77 2.25
N LEU A 81 -8.27 -7.15 1.31
CA LEU A 81 -7.51 -7.86 0.26
C LEU A 81 -6.46 -8.79 0.86
N VAL A 82 -5.61 -8.28 1.77
CA VAL A 82 -4.57 -9.06 2.45
C VAL A 82 -5.17 -10.30 3.12
N TYR A 83 -6.23 -10.10 3.89
CA TYR A 83 -6.91 -11.19 4.60
C TYR A 83 -7.60 -12.17 3.64
N GLN A 84 -8.33 -11.67 2.64
CA GLN A 84 -9.10 -12.49 1.70
C GLN A 84 -8.23 -13.45 0.89
N PHE A 85 -7.03 -13.00 0.50
CA PHE A 85 -6.07 -13.83 -0.24
C PHE A 85 -5.08 -14.57 0.66
N ASN A 86 -5.23 -14.44 1.99
CA ASN A 86 -4.34 -15.05 2.97
C ASN A 86 -2.87 -14.68 2.72
N ILE A 87 -2.59 -13.41 2.46
CA ILE A 87 -1.21 -12.93 2.31
C ILE A 87 -0.52 -13.05 3.68
N GLY A 88 0.63 -13.73 3.70
CA GLY A 88 1.24 -14.18 4.95
C GLY A 88 1.80 -13.06 5.84
N ALA A 89 2.23 -11.94 5.25
CA ALA A 89 2.74 -10.81 6.00
C ALA A 89 2.48 -9.46 5.31
N VAL A 90 2.47 -8.39 6.10
CA VAL A 90 2.43 -7.00 5.65
C VAL A 90 3.58 -6.21 6.29
N VAL A 91 4.35 -5.52 5.46
CA VAL A 91 5.35 -4.53 5.89
C VAL A 91 4.83 -3.14 5.53
N ILE A 92 4.79 -2.25 6.50
CA ILE A 92 4.21 -0.92 6.41
C ILE A 92 5.33 0.11 6.57
N GLY A 93 5.41 1.07 5.65
CA GLY A 93 6.34 2.20 5.73
C GLY A 93 6.04 3.07 6.93
N GLU A 94 4.83 3.61 7.01
CA GLU A 94 4.41 4.51 8.09
C GLU A 94 2.90 4.38 8.40
N ALA A 95 2.50 4.83 9.59
CA ALA A 95 1.11 4.84 10.06
C ALA A 95 0.71 6.14 10.79
N GLU A 96 1.51 7.22 10.64
CA GLU A 96 1.27 8.52 11.27
C GLU A 96 0.23 9.34 10.50
N ASN A 97 0.39 9.44 9.18
CA ASN A 97 -0.52 10.25 8.36
C ASN A 97 -1.90 9.61 8.22
N PHE A 98 -1.96 8.28 8.30
CA PHE A 98 -3.19 7.51 8.26
C PHE A 98 -3.02 6.21 9.03
N TYR A 99 -3.99 5.91 9.89
CA TYR A 99 -4.05 4.68 10.66
C TYR A 99 -5.27 3.87 10.23
N GLY A 100 -5.03 2.80 9.49
CA GLY A 100 -6.05 1.98 8.85
C GLY A 100 -6.36 0.70 9.63
N GLY A 101 -6.50 -0.41 8.90
CA GLY A 101 -6.96 -1.70 9.43
C GLY A 101 -5.87 -2.68 9.85
N HIS A 102 -4.61 -2.24 10.04
CA HIS A 102 -3.52 -3.18 10.29
C HIS A 102 -3.56 -3.85 11.68
N ASP A 103 -4.18 -3.22 12.70
CA ASP A 103 -4.46 -3.92 13.97
C ASP A 103 -5.43 -5.09 13.79
N TRP A 104 -6.44 -4.91 12.94
CA TRP A 104 -7.36 -6.00 12.61
C TRP A 104 -6.64 -7.14 11.89
N LEU A 105 -5.65 -6.86 11.04
CA LEU A 105 -4.81 -7.89 10.43
C LEU A 105 -4.02 -8.68 11.49
N ILE A 106 -3.46 -8.00 12.49
CA ILE A 106 -2.79 -8.63 13.63
C ILE A 106 -3.77 -9.55 14.38
N GLU A 107 -4.99 -9.08 14.67
CA GLU A 107 -6.04 -9.90 15.31
C GLU A 107 -6.41 -11.14 14.48
N LYS A 108 -6.29 -11.08 13.15
CA LYS A 108 -6.51 -12.20 12.24
C LYS A 108 -5.29 -13.11 12.07
N GLY A 109 -4.18 -12.82 12.76
CA GLY A 109 -2.96 -13.63 12.74
C GLY A 109 -2.04 -13.38 11.55
N VAL A 110 -2.23 -12.26 10.83
CA VAL A 110 -1.29 -11.81 9.80
C VAL A 110 -0.06 -11.22 10.46
N GLU A 111 1.12 -11.57 9.97
CA GLU A 111 2.38 -10.98 10.42
C GLU A 111 2.45 -9.51 9.95
N VAL A 112 2.51 -8.54 10.86
CA VAL A 112 2.57 -7.11 10.52
C VAL A 112 3.83 -6.48 11.11
N ILE A 113 4.54 -5.73 10.27
CA ILE A 113 5.75 -4.96 10.65
C ILE A 113 5.54 -3.52 10.22
N VAL A 114 5.59 -2.58 11.16
CA VAL A 114 5.60 -1.13 10.89
C VAL A 114 7.02 -0.62 11.04
N LEU A 115 7.52 0.11 10.05
CA LEU A 115 8.92 0.53 9.96
C LEU A 115 9.17 1.97 10.45
N ASP A 116 8.13 2.79 10.59
CA ASP A 116 8.23 4.21 10.91
C ASP A 116 9.23 4.96 10.00
N ASP A 117 9.14 4.70 8.69
CA ASP A 117 10.06 5.23 7.68
C ASP A 117 9.80 6.72 7.40
N PRO A 118 10.78 7.60 7.67
CA PRO A 118 10.58 9.04 7.57
C PRO A 118 10.42 9.53 6.13
N GLU A 119 10.97 8.81 5.13
CA GLU A 119 10.77 9.18 3.73
C GLU A 119 9.30 8.95 3.32
N CYS A 120 8.72 7.82 3.74
CA CYS A 120 7.30 7.52 3.52
C CYS A 120 6.39 8.53 4.24
N THR A 121 6.70 8.89 5.49
CA THR A 121 5.91 9.88 6.23
C THR A 121 5.93 11.24 5.56
N GLU A 122 7.11 11.73 5.16
CA GLU A 122 7.26 13.09 4.66
C GLU A 122 6.62 13.30 3.28
N ILE A 123 6.75 12.32 2.37
CA ILE A 123 6.16 12.44 1.03
C ILE A 123 4.63 12.54 1.09
N LEU A 124 3.99 11.70 1.91
CA LEU A 124 2.54 11.72 2.04
C LEU A 124 2.05 12.93 2.83
N LYS A 125 2.75 13.30 3.90
CA LYS A 125 2.43 14.50 4.69
C LYS A 125 2.44 15.77 3.85
N THR A 126 3.45 15.92 2.99
CA THR A 126 3.55 17.05 2.05
C THR A 126 2.36 17.05 1.10
N PHE A 127 2.02 15.90 0.51
CA PHE A 127 0.89 15.79 -0.40
C PHE A 127 -0.45 16.10 0.29
N ILE A 128 -0.70 15.59 1.49
CA ILE A 128 -1.94 15.88 2.26
C ILE A 128 -2.07 17.38 2.52
N HIS A 129 -0.97 18.06 2.85
CA HIS A 129 -0.97 19.50 3.07
C HIS A 129 -1.30 20.29 1.78
N GLU A 130 -0.76 19.86 0.63
CA GLU A 130 -0.97 20.53 -0.65
C GLU A 130 -2.32 20.19 -1.32
N HIS A 131 -2.84 18.98 -1.08
CA HIS A 131 -4.00 18.41 -1.76
C HIS A 131 -5.00 17.72 -0.77
N PRO A 132 -5.50 18.42 0.26
CA PRO A 132 -6.31 17.81 1.31
C PRO A 132 -7.63 17.20 0.80
N GLU A 133 -8.28 17.85 -0.18
CA GLU A 133 -9.54 17.34 -0.76
C GLU A 133 -9.34 16.03 -1.54
N ILE A 134 -8.22 15.91 -2.26
CA ILE A 134 -7.87 14.67 -2.99
C ILE A 134 -7.58 13.55 -1.99
N TRP A 135 -6.88 13.88 -0.90
CA TRP A 135 -6.64 12.91 0.17
C TRP A 135 -7.94 12.43 0.82
N HIS A 136 -8.85 13.34 1.20
CA HIS A 136 -10.13 12.99 1.81
C HIS A 136 -10.96 12.06 0.91
N GLU A 137 -10.98 12.34 -0.40
CA GLU A 137 -11.66 11.49 -1.38
C GLU A 137 -11.11 10.05 -1.39
N ASP A 138 -9.78 9.88 -1.27
CA ASP A 138 -9.13 8.57 -1.30
C ASP A 138 -9.47 7.68 -0.10
N ILE A 139 -9.74 8.32 1.04
CA ILE A 139 -10.14 7.62 2.28
C ILE A 139 -11.65 7.67 2.54
N GLY A 140 -12.44 8.24 1.62
CA GLY A 140 -13.90 8.24 1.67
C GLY A 140 -14.51 9.20 2.70
N LEU A 141 -13.89 10.36 2.90
CA LEU A 141 -14.40 11.46 3.74
C LEU A 141 -15.10 12.55 2.91
#